data_AF-A0A9P5PPS8-F1
#
_entry.id   AF-A0A9P5PPS8-F1
#
_cell.length_a   1.000
_cell.length_b   1.000
_cell.length_c   1.000
_cell.angle_alpha   90.00
_cell.angle_beta   90.00
_cell.angle_gamma   90.00
#
_symmetry.space_group_name_H-M   'P 1'
#
loop_
_entity.id
_entity.type
_entity.pdbx_description
1 polymer ?
#
loop_
_entity_poly.entity_id
_entity_poly.type
_entity_poly.pdbx_seq_one_letter_code
_entity_poly.pdbx_strand_id
1 'polypeptide(L)'
;MVCLIDLPLEILSSLPLYIRNIEDFTEAASTCSILYYAFSSASPNCILRLAAASAPTFVQPHPHFLIAATARQVSDWALGNAENTERLRRAFQGGVEALFELCIEKAGLSLQDIRRLHLARFSTINPLADKIDKMAGAQWYETENFWDGGVSEAATLDTDPGRAAFQIIIYGELFASSMQAYLEPDKNLPKFDLDVRLDYIKYCIPDWVCKSYPGPYAGDVDLINYLVIKSRWNKLWRSVTREIGPDFEEKWKQKLWWDAVQVQGLEGMKVLGDGGVEDCRGTLARIRSQVEKLDEGDEPAKHSIPRRNSENHVSYAPDFSQEVYVYIQR
;
A
#
# COMPACT_ATOMS: atom_id res chain seq x y z
N MET A 1 -22.55 -47.23 6.31
CA MET A 1 -22.68 -45.76 6.40
C MET A 1 -21.28 -45.23 6.31
N VAL A 2 -20.93 -44.49 5.26
CA VAL A 2 -19.57 -43.97 5.05
C VAL A 2 -19.50 -42.63 5.76
N CYS A 3 -18.61 -42.50 6.74
CA CYS A 3 -18.34 -41.24 7.42
C CYS A 3 -17.31 -40.44 6.62
N LEU A 4 -17.37 -39.11 6.73
CA LEU A 4 -16.42 -38.22 6.05
C LEU A 4 -14.96 -38.57 6.41
N ILE A 5 -14.71 -38.94 7.66
CA ILE A 5 -13.39 -39.33 8.16
C ILE A 5 -12.88 -40.68 7.62
N ASP A 6 -13.73 -41.47 6.96
CA ASP A 6 -13.35 -42.73 6.34
C ASP A 6 -12.74 -42.51 4.95
N LEU A 7 -12.77 -41.27 4.43
CA LEU A 7 -12.17 -40.92 3.15
C LEU A 7 -10.64 -40.83 3.25
N PRO A 8 -9.91 -41.15 2.16
CA PRO A 8 -8.48 -40.92 2.08
C PRO A 8 -8.11 -39.46 2.35
N LEU A 9 -6.96 -39.25 2.99
CA LEU A 9 -6.48 -37.93 3.38
C LEU A 9 -6.36 -37.00 2.17
N GLU A 10 -6.00 -37.53 1.00
CA GLU A 10 -5.87 -36.77 -0.24
C GLU A 10 -7.21 -36.16 -0.69
N ILE A 11 -8.32 -36.89 -0.50
CA ILE A 11 -9.66 -36.38 -0.79
C ILE A 11 -10.03 -35.32 0.24
N LEU A 12 -9.73 -35.56 1.52
CA LEU A 12 -10.01 -34.60 2.60
C LEU A 12 -9.22 -33.30 2.43
N SER A 13 -7.97 -33.36 1.96
CA SER A 13 -7.13 -32.20 1.68
C SER A 13 -7.62 -31.36 0.50
N SER A 14 -8.51 -31.90 -0.34
CA SER A 14 -9.16 -31.13 -1.42
C SER A 14 -10.40 -30.35 -0.96
N LEU A 15 -10.98 -30.73 0.19
CA LEU A 15 -12.21 -30.10 0.72
C LEU A 15 -12.13 -28.59 0.90
N PRO A 16 -11.00 -27.98 1.33
CA PRO A 16 -10.88 -26.53 1.44
C PRO A 16 -11.27 -25.76 0.17
N LEU A 17 -11.12 -26.33 -1.02
CA LEU A 17 -11.49 -25.71 -2.30
C LEU A 17 -13.01 -25.55 -2.47
N TYR A 18 -13.80 -26.28 -1.70
CA TYR A 18 -15.27 -26.32 -1.77
C TYR A 18 -15.94 -25.67 -0.55
N ILE A 19 -15.14 -25.11 0.35
CA ILE A 19 -15.64 -24.36 1.51
C ILE A 19 -15.97 -22.94 1.08
N ARG A 20 -17.03 -22.38 1.69
CA ARG A 20 -17.57 -21.08 1.29
C ARG A 20 -16.65 -19.93 1.67
N ASN A 21 -16.07 -19.95 2.87
CA ASN A 21 -15.34 -18.82 3.44
C ASN A 21 -14.35 -19.25 4.54
N ILE A 22 -13.56 -18.31 5.07
CA ILE A 22 -12.49 -18.63 6.04
C ILE A 22 -13.03 -19.05 7.42
N GLU A 23 -14.23 -18.61 7.78
CA GLU A 23 -14.91 -18.95 9.02
C GLU A 23 -15.31 -20.42 9.01
N ASP A 24 -16.06 -20.85 7.98
CA ASP A 24 -16.44 -22.25 7.77
C ASP A 24 -15.20 -23.16 7.71
N PHE A 25 -14.11 -22.67 7.10
CA PHE A 25 -12.84 -23.40 7.03
C PHE A 25 -12.26 -23.63 8.43
N THR A 26 -12.24 -22.59 9.26
CA THR A 26 -11.69 -22.65 10.62
C THR A 26 -12.57 -23.50 11.53
N GLU A 27 -13.89 -23.38 11.41
CA GLU A 27 -14.86 -24.20 12.14
C GLU A 27 -14.70 -25.68 11.78
N ALA A 28 -14.66 -26.02 10.49
CA ALA A 28 -14.48 -27.39 10.01
C ALA A 28 -13.14 -27.98 10.47
N ALA A 29 -12.04 -27.23 10.38
CA ALA A 29 -10.74 -27.66 10.89
C ALA A 29 -10.72 -27.89 12.42
N SER A 30 -11.59 -27.21 13.16
CA SER A 30 -11.67 -27.35 14.63
C SER A 30 -12.48 -28.57 15.10
N THR A 31 -13.21 -29.23 14.20
CA THR A 31 -14.11 -30.34 14.57
C THR A 31 -13.39 -31.64 14.96
N CYS A 32 -12.32 -32.02 14.26
CA CYS A 32 -11.53 -33.21 14.59
C CYS A 32 -10.09 -33.12 14.06
N SER A 33 -9.19 -33.93 14.63
CA SER A 33 -7.76 -33.93 14.28
C SER A 33 -7.50 -34.30 12.82
N ILE A 34 -8.27 -35.21 12.22
CA ILE A 34 -8.11 -35.63 10.82
C ILE A 34 -8.38 -34.44 9.88
N LEU A 35 -9.48 -33.72 10.10
CA LEU A 35 -9.80 -32.53 9.31
C LEU A 35 -8.81 -31.39 9.57
N TYR A 36 -8.36 -31.21 10.82
CA TYR A 36 -7.28 -30.28 11.14
C TYR A 36 -6.02 -30.55 10.30
N TYR A 37 -5.55 -31.80 10.26
CA TYR A 37 -4.40 -32.18 9.44
C TYR A 37 -4.65 -32.00 7.95
N ALA A 38 -5.80 -32.44 7.44
CA ALA A 38 -6.16 -32.29 6.04
C ALA A 38 -6.23 -30.82 5.60
N PHE A 39 -6.73 -29.94 6.45
CA PHE A 39 -6.91 -28.53 6.13
C PHE A 39 -5.62 -27.73 6.31
N SER A 40 -4.71 -28.21 7.17
CA SER A 40 -3.39 -27.59 7.33
C SER A 40 -2.55 -27.62 6.03
N SER A 41 -2.88 -28.51 5.07
CA SER A 41 -2.25 -28.55 3.75
C SER A 41 -2.90 -27.61 2.72
N ALA A 42 -3.89 -26.80 3.11
CA ALA A 42 -4.51 -25.85 2.20
C ALA A 42 -3.47 -24.85 1.66
N SER A 43 -3.49 -24.62 0.35
CA SER A 43 -2.52 -23.71 -0.28
C SER A 43 -2.76 -22.26 0.16
N PRO A 44 -1.72 -21.41 0.19
CA PRO A 44 -1.88 -19.99 0.49
C PRO A 44 -2.91 -19.28 -0.40
N ASN A 45 -3.04 -19.69 -1.66
CA ASN A 45 -4.05 -19.14 -2.56
C ASN A 45 -5.47 -19.56 -2.17
N CYS A 46 -5.67 -20.81 -1.72
CA CYS A 46 -6.96 -21.27 -1.19
C CYS A 46 -7.38 -20.44 0.03
N ILE A 47 -6.46 -20.20 0.97
CA ILE A 47 -6.72 -19.35 2.15
C ILE A 47 -7.05 -17.91 1.75
N LEU A 48 -6.34 -17.33 0.79
CA LEU A 48 -6.65 -15.99 0.27
C LEU A 48 -8.06 -15.92 -0.34
N ARG A 49 -8.47 -16.91 -1.14
CA ARG A 49 -9.82 -16.99 -1.72
C ARG A 49 -10.90 -17.13 -0.65
N LEU A 50 -10.65 -17.96 0.36
CA LEU A 50 -11.55 -18.10 1.49
C LEU A 50 -11.69 -16.79 2.28
N ALA A 51 -10.59 -16.05 2.48
CA ALA A 51 -10.62 -14.73 3.11
C ALA A 51 -11.34 -13.68 2.25
N ALA A 52 -11.17 -13.72 0.92
CA ALA A 52 -11.90 -12.86 -0.01
C ALA A 52 -13.42 -13.10 0.06
N ALA A 53 -13.85 -14.35 0.19
CA ALA A 53 -15.26 -14.68 0.37
C ALA A 53 -15.85 -14.18 1.70
N SER A 54 -15.01 -13.92 2.71
CA SER A 54 -15.38 -13.34 4.01
C SER A 54 -15.26 -11.81 4.07
N ALA A 55 -14.95 -11.15 2.94
CA ALA A 55 -14.54 -9.75 2.95
C ALA A 55 -15.57 -8.76 3.53
N PRO A 56 -16.90 -8.94 3.36
CA PRO A 56 -17.88 -8.02 3.93
C PRO A 56 -17.81 -7.87 5.45
N THR A 57 -17.33 -8.89 6.17
CA THR A 57 -17.34 -8.94 7.65
C THR A 57 -15.96 -8.75 8.26
N PHE A 58 -14.94 -9.48 7.79
CA PHE A 58 -13.62 -9.51 8.44
C PHE A 58 -12.57 -8.67 7.73
N VAL A 59 -12.80 -8.32 6.46
CA VAL A 59 -11.75 -7.79 5.59
C VAL A 59 -12.11 -6.42 5.03
N GLN A 60 -12.60 -5.57 5.93
CA GLN A 60 -12.92 -4.17 5.65
C GLN A 60 -11.68 -3.27 5.81
N PRO A 61 -11.52 -2.22 4.98
CA PRO A 61 -12.32 -1.89 3.81
C PRO A 61 -11.97 -2.82 2.64
N HIS A 62 -12.99 -3.47 2.09
CA HIS A 62 -12.84 -4.28 0.87
C HIS A 62 -12.84 -3.36 -0.37
N PRO A 63 -12.03 -3.64 -1.41
CA PRO A 63 -11.01 -4.70 -1.52
C PRO A 63 -9.63 -4.33 -0.97
N HIS A 64 -9.43 -3.06 -0.61
CA HIS A 64 -8.15 -2.45 -0.24
C HIS A 64 -7.34 -3.22 0.80
N PHE A 65 -7.98 -3.81 1.82
CA PHE A 65 -7.28 -4.56 2.86
C PHE A 65 -6.52 -5.77 2.30
N LEU A 66 -7.15 -6.57 1.44
CA LEU A 66 -6.51 -7.74 0.83
C LEU A 66 -5.48 -7.32 -0.22
N ILE A 67 -5.72 -6.23 -0.95
CA ILE A 67 -4.73 -5.69 -1.88
C ILE A 67 -3.47 -5.28 -1.11
N ALA A 68 -3.61 -4.51 -0.02
CA ALA A 68 -2.46 -4.12 0.81
C ALA A 68 -1.67 -5.32 1.33
N ALA A 69 -2.35 -6.42 1.64
CA ALA A 69 -1.71 -7.65 2.11
C ALA A 69 -0.92 -8.42 1.03
N THR A 70 -1.29 -8.25 -0.25
CA THR A 70 -0.84 -9.13 -1.34
C THR A 70 -0.14 -8.38 -2.48
N ALA A 71 -0.24 -7.05 -2.53
CA ALA A 71 0.30 -6.20 -3.59
C ALA A 71 1.80 -6.41 -3.81
N ARG A 72 2.57 -6.66 -2.74
CA ARG A 72 4.00 -6.99 -2.85
C ARG A 72 4.27 -8.24 -3.66
N GLN A 73 3.51 -9.31 -3.41
CA GLN A 73 3.67 -10.57 -4.13
C GLN A 73 3.31 -10.41 -5.61
N VAL A 74 2.26 -9.63 -5.91
CA VAL A 74 1.87 -9.32 -7.29
C VAL A 74 2.90 -8.45 -7.99
N SER A 75 3.41 -7.44 -7.29
CA SER A 75 4.49 -6.58 -7.77
C SER A 75 5.74 -7.39 -8.11
N ASP A 76 6.22 -8.21 -7.18
CA ASP A 76 7.41 -9.03 -7.37
C ASP A 76 7.21 -10.09 -8.46
N TRP A 77 6.00 -10.62 -8.64
CA TRP A 77 5.63 -11.51 -9.76
C TRP A 77 5.67 -10.80 -11.12
N ALA A 78 5.26 -9.53 -11.17
CA ALA A 78 5.24 -8.74 -12.39
C ALA A 78 6.63 -8.20 -12.76
N LEU A 79 7.45 -7.92 -11.75
CA LEU A 79 8.75 -7.29 -11.88
C LEU A 79 9.73 -8.18 -12.64
N GLY A 80 10.45 -7.59 -13.61
CA GLY A 80 11.43 -8.32 -14.42
C GLY A 80 10.84 -9.17 -15.55
N ASN A 81 9.51 -9.21 -15.73
CA ASN A 81 8.85 -9.85 -16.86
C ASN A 81 7.91 -8.87 -17.57
N ALA A 82 8.22 -8.53 -18.82
CA ALA A 82 7.47 -7.54 -19.60
C ALA A 82 5.99 -7.95 -19.82
N GLU A 83 5.71 -9.24 -20.04
CA GLU A 83 4.36 -9.75 -20.22
C GLU A 83 3.55 -9.63 -18.91
N ASN A 84 4.16 -9.99 -17.78
CA ASN A 84 3.49 -9.86 -16.48
C ASN A 84 3.30 -8.39 -16.07
N THR A 85 4.27 -7.53 -16.39
CA THR A 85 4.15 -6.07 -16.19
C THR A 85 2.99 -5.52 -17.00
N GLU A 86 2.84 -5.91 -18.27
CA GLU A 86 1.70 -5.51 -19.10
C GLU A 86 0.37 -6.03 -18.52
N ARG A 87 0.33 -7.25 -17.99
CA ARG A 87 -0.86 -7.76 -17.28
C ARG A 87 -1.20 -6.94 -16.05
N LEU A 88 -0.20 -6.53 -15.26
CA LEU A 88 -0.39 -5.66 -14.10
C LEU A 88 -0.94 -4.30 -14.53
N ARG A 89 -0.41 -3.69 -15.60
CA ARG A 89 -0.92 -2.42 -16.14
C ARG A 89 -2.37 -2.53 -16.61
N ARG A 90 -2.74 -3.63 -17.28
CA ARG A 90 -4.14 -3.89 -17.66
C ARG A 90 -5.06 -4.06 -16.45
N ALA A 91 -4.57 -4.71 -15.39
CA ALA A 91 -5.31 -4.80 -14.15
C ALA A 91 -5.51 -3.41 -13.53
N PHE A 92 -4.48 -2.54 -13.52
CA PHE A 92 -4.66 -1.15 -13.10
C PHE A 92 -5.75 -0.45 -13.91
N GLN A 93 -5.75 -0.57 -15.24
CA GLN A 93 -6.76 0.05 -16.10
C GLN A 93 -8.21 -0.40 -15.80
N GLY A 94 -8.39 -1.59 -15.25
CA GLY A 94 -9.70 -2.07 -14.76
C GLY A 94 -10.08 -1.56 -13.36
N GLY A 95 -9.24 -0.73 -12.74
CA GLY A 95 -9.44 -0.14 -11.43
C GLY A 95 -9.04 -1.04 -10.27
N VAL A 96 -9.45 -0.64 -9.06
CA VAL A 96 -9.09 -1.34 -7.82
C VAL A 96 -9.62 -2.79 -7.77
N GLU A 97 -10.78 -3.05 -8.36
CA GLU A 97 -11.38 -4.39 -8.42
C GLU A 97 -10.59 -5.33 -9.34
N ALA A 98 -10.16 -4.86 -10.52
CA ALA A 98 -9.34 -5.67 -11.40
C ALA A 98 -7.94 -5.94 -10.83
N LEU A 99 -7.38 -4.98 -10.07
CA LEU A 99 -6.17 -5.21 -9.29
C LEU A 99 -6.40 -6.27 -8.20
N PHE A 100 -7.53 -6.24 -7.51
CA PHE A 100 -7.89 -7.24 -6.52
C PHE A 100 -8.01 -8.65 -7.13
N GLU A 101 -8.69 -8.79 -8.27
CA GLU A 101 -8.78 -10.07 -8.98
C GLU A 101 -7.39 -10.61 -9.37
N LEU A 102 -6.49 -9.73 -9.82
CA LEU A 102 -5.10 -10.12 -10.09
C LEU A 102 -4.37 -10.58 -8.81
N CYS A 103 -4.60 -9.92 -7.67
CA CYS A 103 -4.10 -10.38 -6.37
C CYS A 103 -4.61 -11.78 -6.03
N ILE A 104 -5.90 -12.06 -6.23
CA ILE A 104 -6.47 -13.39 -6.01
C ILE A 104 -5.87 -14.44 -6.96
N GLU A 105 -5.52 -14.06 -8.20
CA GLU A 105 -4.91 -14.98 -9.17
C GLU A 105 -3.45 -15.30 -8.84
N LYS A 106 -2.67 -14.32 -8.36
CA LYS A 106 -1.20 -14.41 -8.30
C LYS A 106 -0.59 -14.48 -6.90
N ALA A 107 -1.33 -14.10 -5.87
CA ALA A 107 -0.82 -14.10 -4.51
C ALA A 107 -1.39 -15.26 -3.68
N GLY A 108 -0.88 -15.38 -2.45
CA GLY A 108 -1.45 -16.21 -1.41
C GLY A 108 -1.29 -15.58 -0.03
N LEU A 109 -2.08 -16.07 0.92
CA LEU A 109 -1.97 -15.69 2.32
C LEU A 109 -1.96 -16.95 3.19
N SER A 110 -1.16 -16.96 4.24
CA SER A 110 -1.30 -17.94 5.31
C SER A 110 -2.29 -17.45 6.38
N LEU A 111 -2.78 -18.35 7.23
CA LEU A 111 -3.55 -17.96 8.43
C LEU A 111 -2.72 -17.07 9.37
N GLN A 112 -1.39 -17.25 9.39
CA GLN A 112 -0.50 -16.40 10.17
C GLN A 112 -0.45 -14.97 9.59
N ASP A 113 -0.47 -14.83 8.26
CA ASP A 113 -0.53 -13.52 7.61
C ASP A 113 -1.84 -12.81 7.94
N ILE A 114 -2.98 -13.51 7.89
CA ILE A 114 -4.29 -12.94 8.27
C ILE A 114 -4.26 -12.43 9.71
N ARG A 115 -3.69 -13.21 10.65
CA ARG A 115 -3.53 -12.78 12.05
C ARG A 115 -2.62 -11.56 12.17
N ARG A 116 -1.47 -11.55 11.47
CA ARG A 116 -0.53 -10.42 11.45
C ARG A 116 -1.21 -9.15 10.93
N LEU A 117 -1.95 -9.24 9.84
CA LEU A 117 -2.67 -8.12 9.22
C LEU A 117 -3.79 -7.59 10.11
N HIS A 118 -4.53 -8.49 10.77
CA HIS A 118 -5.55 -8.11 11.74
C HIS A 118 -4.94 -7.33 12.92
N LEU A 119 -3.78 -7.75 13.44
CA LEU A 119 -3.05 -6.99 14.47
C LEU A 119 -2.55 -5.64 13.94
N ALA A 120 -1.99 -5.63 12.72
CA ALA A 120 -1.50 -4.42 12.07
C ALA A 120 -2.60 -3.36 11.87
N ARG A 121 -3.87 -3.78 11.77
CA ARG A 121 -5.01 -2.87 11.75
C ARG A 121 -5.01 -1.95 12.97
N PHE A 122 -4.80 -2.49 14.16
CA PHE A 122 -4.84 -1.73 15.40
C PHE A 122 -3.52 -1.02 15.72
N SER A 123 -2.38 -1.64 15.39
CA SER A 123 -1.07 -1.07 15.71
C SER A 123 -0.56 -0.05 14.69
N THR A 124 -1.09 -0.06 13.46
CA THR A 124 -0.48 0.68 12.34
C THR A 124 -1.52 1.38 11.47
N ILE A 125 -2.50 0.65 10.94
CA ILE A 125 -3.44 1.20 9.95
C ILE A 125 -4.39 2.20 10.61
N ASN A 126 -5.01 1.85 11.74
CA ASN A 126 -5.92 2.76 12.46
C ASN A 126 -5.19 4.01 12.98
N PRO A 127 -3.99 3.90 13.61
CA PRO A 127 -3.20 5.09 13.97
C PRO A 127 -2.83 5.96 12.77
N LEU A 128 -2.48 5.36 11.62
CA LEU A 128 -2.21 6.10 10.40
C LEU A 128 -3.46 6.84 9.90
N ALA A 129 -4.60 6.14 9.83
CA ALA A 129 -5.87 6.72 9.45
C ALA A 129 -6.30 7.86 10.38
N ASP A 130 -6.11 7.70 11.70
CA ASP A 130 -6.37 8.75 12.70
C ASP A 130 -5.46 9.98 12.51
N LYS A 131 -4.17 9.78 12.22
CA LYS A 131 -3.29 10.91 11.87
C LYS A 131 -3.75 11.61 10.60
N ILE A 132 -4.18 10.86 9.58
CA ILE A 132 -4.73 11.41 8.34
C ILE A 132 -6.02 12.21 8.62
N ASP A 133 -6.90 11.67 9.45
CA ASP A 133 -8.15 12.30 9.86
C ASP A 133 -7.90 13.63 10.59
N LYS A 134 -6.92 13.66 11.48
CA LYS A 134 -6.45 14.88 12.17
C LYS A 134 -5.75 15.88 11.24
N MET A 135 -5.31 15.46 10.05
CA MET A 135 -4.65 16.34 9.08
C MET A 135 -5.61 16.91 8.04
N ALA A 136 -6.63 16.17 7.66
CA ALA A 136 -7.49 16.51 6.51
C ALA A 136 -8.93 15.95 6.57
N GLY A 137 -9.28 15.13 7.58
CA GLY A 137 -10.60 14.50 7.72
C GLY A 137 -11.49 15.17 8.77
N ALA A 138 -12.51 14.46 9.26
CA ALA A 138 -13.56 14.95 10.15
C ALA A 138 -13.01 15.47 11.50
N GLN A 139 -12.03 14.79 12.09
CA GLN A 139 -11.44 15.24 13.36
C GLN A 139 -10.71 16.58 13.23
N TRP A 140 -10.22 16.93 12.05
CA TRP A 140 -9.57 18.21 11.82
C TRP A 140 -10.54 19.39 12.06
N TYR A 141 -11.82 19.22 11.70
CA TYR A 141 -12.88 20.22 11.88
C TYR A 141 -13.22 20.49 13.36
N GLU A 142 -12.88 19.57 14.26
CA GLU A 142 -13.16 19.70 15.69
C GLU A 142 -12.14 20.61 16.40
N THR A 143 -11.13 21.11 15.69
CA THR A 143 -10.13 22.03 16.25
C THR A 143 -10.79 23.35 16.67
N GLU A 144 -10.49 23.81 17.89
CA GLU A 144 -11.04 25.06 18.42
C GLU A 144 -10.73 26.25 17.51
N ASN A 145 -11.73 27.12 17.29
CA ASN A 145 -11.61 28.29 16.41
C ASN A 145 -11.17 27.95 14.97
N PHE A 146 -11.56 26.78 14.45
CA PHE A 146 -11.17 26.31 13.11
C PHE A 146 -11.34 27.38 12.01
N TRP A 147 -12.51 28.02 11.95
CA TRP A 147 -12.81 29.05 10.96
C TRP A 147 -12.28 30.44 11.35
N ASP A 148 -11.86 30.61 12.61
CA ASP A 148 -11.47 31.88 13.22
C ASP A 148 -9.96 31.99 13.48
N GLY A 149 -9.15 31.28 12.69
CA GLY A 149 -7.69 31.35 12.74
C GLY A 149 -7.03 30.44 13.80
N GLY A 150 -7.79 29.56 14.43
CA GLY A 150 -7.28 28.49 15.30
C GLY A 150 -6.43 27.46 14.57
N VAL A 151 -6.46 27.47 13.24
CA VAL A 151 -5.67 26.59 12.40
C VAL A 151 -4.89 27.30 11.29
N SER A 152 -3.73 26.75 10.96
CA SER A 152 -2.85 27.26 9.90
C SER A 152 -3.41 27.08 8.48
N GLU A 153 -4.32 26.13 8.28
CA GLU A 153 -4.85 25.76 6.97
C GLU A 153 -6.28 25.22 7.12
N ALA A 154 -7.29 26.06 6.87
CA ALA A 154 -8.71 25.76 7.05
C ALA A 154 -9.39 25.13 5.81
N ALA A 155 -8.63 24.39 4.98
CA ALA A 155 -9.19 23.69 3.83
C ALA A 155 -9.65 22.27 4.22
N THR A 156 -10.74 21.84 3.58
CA THR A 156 -11.58 20.70 4.00
C THR A 156 -11.84 19.78 2.81
N LEU A 157 -11.74 18.46 3.01
CA LEU A 157 -12.13 17.45 2.03
C LEU A 157 -13.05 16.41 2.69
N ASP A 158 -14.24 16.18 2.13
CA ASP A 158 -15.17 15.13 2.59
C ASP A 158 -14.67 13.77 2.10
N THR A 159 -13.87 13.08 2.92
CA THR A 159 -13.04 11.96 2.47
C THR A 159 -12.82 10.91 3.56
N ASP A 160 -12.55 9.66 3.16
CA ASP A 160 -12.37 8.49 4.04
C ASP A 160 -10.87 8.33 4.41
N PRO A 161 -10.45 8.67 5.65
CA PRO A 161 -9.05 8.57 6.07
C PRO A 161 -8.51 7.15 6.04
N GLY A 162 -9.38 6.17 6.30
CA GLY A 162 -9.02 4.75 6.26
C GLY A 162 -8.63 4.34 4.85
N ARG A 163 -9.42 4.73 3.85
CA ARG A 163 -9.11 4.42 2.46
C ARG A 163 -7.83 5.08 1.98
N ALA A 164 -7.60 6.35 2.32
CA ALA A 164 -6.34 7.03 2.00
C ALA A 164 -5.12 6.33 2.63
N ALA A 165 -5.25 5.86 3.89
CA ALA A 165 -4.21 5.06 4.52
C ALA A 165 -3.89 3.79 3.72
N PHE A 166 -4.93 3.06 3.26
CA PHE A 166 -4.71 1.88 2.40
C PHE A 166 -4.08 2.23 1.06
N GLN A 167 -4.45 3.33 0.41
CA GLN A 167 -3.87 3.73 -0.86
C GLN A 167 -2.36 4.03 -0.74
N ILE A 168 -1.96 4.69 0.35
CA ILE A 168 -0.54 4.91 0.67
C ILE A 168 0.19 3.58 0.88
N ILE A 169 -0.43 2.67 1.65
CA ILE A 169 0.14 1.34 1.92
C ILE A 169 0.26 0.54 0.63
N ILE A 170 -0.80 0.44 -0.17
CA ILE A 170 -0.82 -0.31 -1.44
C ILE A 170 0.24 0.23 -2.40
N TYR A 171 0.36 1.55 -2.55
CA TYR A 171 1.43 2.14 -3.35
C TYR A 171 2.80 1.71 -2.85
N GLY A 172 3.02 1.82 -1.53
CA GLY A 172 4.23 1.32 -0.87
C GLY A 172 4.48 -0.16 -1.15
N GLU A 173 3.44 -1.00 -1.09
CA GLU A 173 3.48 -2.44 -1.35
C GLU A 173 3.61 -2.81 -2.84
N LEU A 174 3.28 -1.90 -3.76
CA LEU A 174 3.54 -2.10 -5.18
C LEU A 174 4.96 -1.68 -5.56
N PHE A 175 5.49 -0.59 -5.00
CA PHE A 175 6.67 0.06 -5.59
C PHE A 175 7.94 0.07 -4.73
N ALA A 176 7.92 -0.45 -3.49
CA ALA A 176 9.14 -0.54 -2.66
C ALA A 176 10.28 -1.34 -3.32
N SER A 177 10.00 -2.39 -4.13
CA SER A 177 11.05 -3.14 -4.85
C SER A 177 11.72 -2.27 -5.91
N SER A 178 10.94 -1.41 -6.58
CA SER A 178 11.49 -0.42 -7.52
C SER A 178 12.29 0.66 -6.80
N MET A 179 11.85 1.12 -5.61
CA MET A 179 12.61 2.04 -4.78
C MET A 179 13.95 1.42 -4.36
N GLN A 180 13.94 0.15 -3.95
CA GLN A 180 15.15 -0.59 -3.57
C GLN A 180 16.18 -0.64 -4.70
N ALA A 181 15.74 -0.72 -5.96
CA ALA A 181 16.64 -0.66 -7.12
C ALA A 181 17.36 0.69 -7.28
N TYR A 182 16.75 1.80 -6.83
CA TYR A 182 17.41 3.11 -6.81
C TYR A 182 18.33 3.30 -5.60
N LEU A 183 18.05 2.61 -4.49
CA LEU A 183 18.90 2.63 -3.30
C LEU A 183 20.14 1.73 -3.44
N GLU A 184 20.14 0.81 -4.40
CA GLU A 184 21.23 -0.15 -4.64
C GLU A 184 21.53 -0.26 -6.14
N PRO A 185 21.99 0.83 -6.79
CA PRO A 185 22.22 0.87 -8.24
C PRO A 185 23.19 -0.22 -8.72
N ASP A 186 24.23 -0.53 -7.92
CA ASP A 186 25.22 -1.56 -8.22
C ASP A 186 24.62 -2.97 -8.45
N LYS A 187 23.47 -3.26 -7.84
CA LYS A 187 22.83 -4.58 -7.93
C LYS A 187 22.01 -4.75 -9.21
N ASN A 188 21.79 -3.69 -9.99
CA ASN A 188 20.98 -3.72 -11.21
C ASN A 188 19.63 -4.43 -11.02
N LEU A 189 18.96 -4.16 -9.90
CA LEU A 189 17.68 -4.77 -9.58
C LEU A 189 16.60 -4.32 -10.58
N PRO A 190 15.64 -5.18 -10.92
CA PRO A 190 14.55 -4.79 -11.80
C PRO A 190 13.68 -3.73 -11.12
N LYS A 191 13.13 -2.82 -11.91
CA LYS A 191 12.28 -1.71 -11.46
C LYS A 191 11.19 -1.44 -12.48
N PHE A 192 10.06 -0.94 -12.01
CA PHE A 192 9.00 -0.46 -12.87
C PHE A 192 9.31 0.94 -13.42
N ASP A 193 8.82 1.17 -14.62
CA ASP A 193 8.89 2.46 -15.28
C ASP A 193 7.94 3.46 -14.64
N LEU A 194 8.15 4.75 -14.90
CA LEU A 194 7.25 5.80 -14.43
C LEU A 194 5.80 5.59 -14.90
N ASP A 195 5.59 5.12 -16.13
CA ASP A 195 4.24 4.92 -16.68
C ASP A 195 3.43 3.87 -15.91
N VAL A 196 4.06 2.82 -15.40
CA VAL A 196 3.39 1.78 -14.60
C VAL A 196 2.85 2.37 -13.30
N ARG A 197 3.65 3.22 -12.64
CA ARG A 197 3.24 3.94 -11.43
C ARG A 197 2.11 4.92 -11.71
N LEU A 198 2.24 5.71 -12.79
CA LEU A 198 1.19 6.65 -13.19
C LEU A 198 -0.11 5.94 -13.57
N ASP A 199 -0.07 4.74 -14.16
CA ASP A 199 -1.27 3.93 -14.41
C ASP A 199 -1.97 3.55 -13.10
N TYR A 200 -1.23 3.17 -12.05
CA TYR A 200 -1.81 2.93 -10.74
C TYR A 200 -2.52 4.18 -10.18
N ILE A 201 -1.84 5.33 -10.18
CA ILE A 201 -2.45 6.61 -9.73
C ILE A 201 -3.70 6.93 -10.53
N LYS A 202 -3.62 6.76 -11.85
CA LYS A 202 -4.68 7.13 -12.78
C LYS A 202 -5.95 6.30 -12.64
N TYR A 203 -5.79 4.99 -12.46
CA TYR A 203 -6.92 4.06 -12.56
C TYR A 203 -7.32 3.43 -11.22
N CYS A 204 -6.39 3.27 -10.28
CA CYS A 204 -6.68 2.64 -8.98
C CYS A 204 -6.93 3.64 -7.84
N ILE A 205 -6.59 4.91 -8.03
CA ILE A 205 -6.92 5.98 -7.08
C ILE A 205 -7.98 6.88 -7.75
N PRO A 206 -9.23 6.88 -7.28
CA PRO A 206 -10.32 7.56 -7.97
C PRO A 206 -10.36 9.08 -7.70
N ASP A 207 -10.41 9.87 -8.77
CA ASP A 207 -10.60 11.32 -8.75
C ASP A 207 -12.10 11.69 -8.82
N TRP A 208 -12.53 12.77 -8.16
CA TRP A 208 -13.89 13.31 -8.28
C TRP A 208 -14.25 13.75 -9.71
N VAL A 209 -13.25 14.10 -10.53
CA VAL A 209 -13.45 14.45 -11.94
C VAL A 209 -13.71 13.21 -12.81
N CYS A 210 -13.29 12.03 -12.37
CA CYS A 210 -13.46 10.76 -13.07
C CYS A 210 -14.89 10.19 -12.94
N LYS A 211 -15.91 10.97 -13.33
CA LYS A 211 -17.33 10.57 -13.35
C LYS A 211 -17.64 9.39 -14.28
N SER A 212 -16.71 9.00 -15.14
CA SER A 212 -16.87 8.01 -16.21
C SER A 212 -16.24 6.64 -15.93
N TYR A 213 -15.59 6.43 -14.79
CA TYR A 213 -15.11 5.10 -14.40
C TYR A 213 -16.15 4.38 -13.53
N PRO A 214 -16.42 3.09 -13.77
CA PRO A 214 -17.43 2.35 -13.02
C PRO A 214 -16.92 2.10 -11.59
N GLY A 215 -17.34 2.93 -10.64
CA GLY A 215 -17.10 2.71 -9.21
C GLY A 215 -17.79 3.78 -8.34
N PRO A 216 -18.35 3.42 -7.18
CA PRO A 216 -19.04 4.36 -6.27
C PRO A 216 -18.09 5.27 -5.46
N TYR A 217 -16.84 5.46 -5.90
CA TYR A 217 -15.73 5.89 -5.04
C TYR A 217 -15.10 7.22 -5.47
N ALA A 218 -15.86 8.30 -5.68
CA ALA A 218 -15.27 9.59 -6.04
C ALA A 218 -14.50 10.25 -4.86
N GLY A 219 -13.30 10.83 -5.11
CA GLY A 219 -12.69 11.85 -4.22
C GLY A 219 -11.36 11.54 -3.51
N ASP A 220 -10.76 10.35 -3.68
CA ASP A 220 -9.59 9.94 -2.90
C ASP A 220 -8.27 10.60 -3.36
N VAL A 221 -8.11 10.86 -4.66
CA VAL A 221 -6.89 11.47 -5.20
C VAL A 221 -6.71 12.89 -4.64
N ASP A 222 -7.79 13.66 -4.49
CA ASP A 222 -7.73 15.01 -3.93
C ASP A 222 -7.28 15.02 -2.46
N LEU A 223 -7.74 14.05 -1.66
CA LEU A 223 -7.27 13.90 -0.29
C LEU A 223 -5.79 13.54 -0.26
N ILE A 224 -5.38 12.55 -1.05
CA ILE A 224 -3.97 12.14 -1.06
C ILE A 224 -3.10 13.28 -1.55
N ASN A 225 -3.52 14.01 -2.57
CA ASN A 225 -2.82 15.18 -3.07
C ASN A 225 -2.73 16.27 -2.00
N TYR A 226 -3.85 16.55 -1.35
CA TYR A 226 -3.89 17.49 -0.24
C TYR A 226 -2.98 17.03 0.89
N LEU A 227 -3.05 15.79 1.35
CA LEU A 227 -2.19 15.28 2.42
C LEU A 227 -0.72 15.41 2.05
N VAL A 228 -0.33 14.91 0.89
CA VAL A 228 1.08 14.70 0.56
C VAL A 228 1.76 16.00 0.09
N ILE A 229 1.05 16.95 -0.52
CA ILE A 229 1.59 18.29 -0.78
C ILE A 229 1.79 19.08 0.52
N LYS A 230 0.92 18.88 1.50
CA LYS A 230 0.81 19.82 2.62
C LYS A 230 1.97 19.71 3.60
N SER A 231 2.18 20.84 4.30
CA SER A 231 3.30 21.00 5.22
C SER A 231 3.26 20.00 6.39
N ARG A 232 2.09 19.48 6.76
CA ARG A 232 1.87 18.61 7.92
C ARG A 232 2.38 17.19 7.72
N TRP A 233 2.02 16.56 6.61
CA TRP A 233 2.55 15.26 6.24
C TRP A 233 4.08 15.30 6.17
N ASN A 234 4.61 16.34 5.50
CA ASN A 234 6.05 16.57 5.42
C ASN A 234 6.70 16.81 6.80
N LYS A 235 6.05 17.52 7.72
CA LYS A 235 6.54 17.72 9.09
C LYS A 235 6.58 16.42 9.89
N LEU A 236 5.56 15.57 9.74
CA LEU A 236 5.49 14.26 10.40
C LEU A 236 6.68 13.40 10.01
N TRP A 237 6.93 13.24 8.70
CA TRP A 237 8.06 12.45 8.20
C TRP A 237 9.41 13.10 8.50
N ARG A 238 9.51 14.44 8.49
CA ARG A 238 10.73 15.12 8.92
C ARG A 238 11.10 14.79 10.36
N SER A 239 10.12 14.75 11.27
CA SER A 239 10.35 14.35 12.66
C SER A 239 10.99 12.97 12.73
N VAL A 240 10.35 11.98 12.08
CA VAL A 240 10.85 10.60 11.98
C VAL A 240 12.28 10.55 11.45
N THR A 241 12.56 11.24 10.34
CA THR A 241 13.88 11.18 9.71
C THR A 241 14.98 11.83 10.54
N ARG A 242 14.66 12.86 11.32
CA ARG A 242 15.61 13.58 12.19
C ARG A 242 16.02 12.80 13.42
N GLU A 243 15.17 11.88 13.88
CA GLU A 243 15.52 10.94 14.95
C GLU A 243 16.56 9.90 14.52
N ILE A 244 16.78 9.73 13.22
CA ILE A 244 17.76 8.81 12.65
C ILE A 244 19.07 9.53 12.32
N GLY A 245 19.02 10.76 11.81
CA GLY A 245 20.21 11.56 11.52
C GLY A 245 19.90 12.94 10.95
N PRO A 246 20.93 13.79 10.75
CA PRO A 246 20.76 15.13 10.20
C PRO A 246 20.20 15.12 8.77
N ASP A 247 19.63 16.24 8.33
CA ASP A 247 19.21 16.40 6.94
C ASP A 247 20.47 16.34 6.02
N PHE A 248 20.36 15.72 4.85
CA PHE A 248 21.38 15.71 3.80
C PHE A 248 21.53 17.11 3.21
N GLU A 249 22.77 17.48 2.85
CA GLU A 249 23.05 18.77 2.20
C GLU A 249 22.52 18.78 0.75
N GLU A 250 22.66 17.65 0.06
CA GLU A 250 22.19 17.45 -1.30
C GLU A 250 20.67 17.27 -1.33
N LYS A 251 19.98 18.21 -1.96
CA LYS A 251 18.50 18.24 -2.02
C LYS A 251 17.89 16.96 -2.60
N TRP A 252 18.55 16.34 -3.58
CA TRP A 252 18.04 15.12 -4.21
C TRP A 252 18.18 13.91 -3.29
N LYS A 253 19.28 13.78 -2.53
CA LYS A 253 19.44 12.75 -1.49
C LYS A 253 18.41 12.93 -0.40
N GLN A 254 18.19 14.17 0.05
CA GLN A 254 17.17 14.46 1.06
C GLN A 254 15.76 14.04 0.58
N LYS A 255 15.43 14.34 -0.68
CA LYS A 255 14.14 13.95 -1.27
C LYS A 255 14.01 12.43 -1.39
N LEU A 256 15.02 11.77 -1.97
CA LEU A 256 15.05 10.31 -2.11
C LEU A 256 14.95 9.61 -0.76
N TRP A 257 15.61 10.12 0.28
CA TRP A 257 15.51 9.63 1.64
C TRP A 257 14.07 9.68 2.18
N TRP A 258 13.38 10.82 2.01
CA TRP A 258 11.98 10.95 2.41
C TRP A 258 11.06 10.00 1.65
N ASP A 259 11.24 9.90 0.34
CA ASP A 259 10.40 9.02 -0.49
C ASP A 259 10.65 7.55 -0.15
N ALA A 260 11.91 7.16 0.01
CA ALA A 260 12.30 5.80 0.33
C ALA A 260 11.69 5.32 1.65
N VAL A 261 11.64 6.18 2.68
CA VAL A 261 11.02 5.86 3.97
C VAL A 261 9.49 5.71 3.86
N GLN A 262 8.85 6.48 2.98
CA GLN A 262 7.40 6.42 2.77
C GLN A 262 6.97 5.23 1.90
N VAL A 263 7.80 4.81 0.95
CA VAL A 263 7.51 3.71 0.01
C VAL A 263 8.04 2.38 0.57
N GLN A 264 7.56 2.01 1.76
CA GLN A 264 7.93 0.74 2.45
C GLN A 264 6.71 -0.14 2.76
N GLY A 265 5.52 0.25 2.28
CA GLY A 265 4.29 -0.51 2.51
C GLY A 265 3.83 -0.50 3.97
N LEU A 266 3.15 -1.57 4.39
CA LEU A 266 2.54 -1.67 5.72
C LEU A 266 3.59 -1.64 6.83
N GLU A 267 4.71 -2.32 6.62
CA GLU A 267 5.80 -2.40 7.61
C GLU A 267 6.48 -1.04 7.81
N GLY A 268 6.63 -0.24 6.74
CA GLY A 268 7.13 1.12 6.85
C GLY A 268 6.24 2.06 7.65
N MET A 269 4.92 1.93 7.50
CA MET A 269 3.96 2.79 8.20
C MET A 269 3.94 2.60 9.71
N LYS A 270 4.51 1.50 10.23
CA LYS A 270 4.68 1.26 11.68
C LYS A 270 5.44 2.38 12.37
N VAL A 271 6.34 3.06 11.66
CA VAL A 271 7.13 4.18 12.17
C VAL A 271 6.28 5.34 12.69
N LEU A 272 5.05 5.45 12.20
CA LEU A 272 4.11 6.49 12.63
C LEU A 272 3.30 6.06 13.88
N GLY A 273 3.39 4.81 14.33
CA GLY A 273 2.82 4.36 15.59
C GLY A 273 3.60 4.83 16.81
N ASP A 274 3.05 4.59 18.00
CA ASP A 274 3.71 4.90 19.27
C ASP A 274 4.99 4.06 19.43
N GLY A 275 6.13 4.72 19.62
CA GLY A 275 7.44 4.04 19.67
C GLY A 275 7.92 3.48 18.32
N GLY A 276 7.19 3.73 17.23
CA GLY A 276 7.44 3.12 15.92
C GLY A 276 8.81 3.44 15.33
N VAL A 277 9.38 4.60 15.65
CA VAL A 277 10.74 4.98 15.22
C VAL A 277 11.80 4.04 15.81
N GLU A 278 11.69 3.67 17.09
CA GLU A 278 12.63 2.76 17.72
C GLU A 278 12.53 1.35 17.13
N ASP A 279 11.30 0.85 16.96
CA ASP A 279 11.03 -0.46 16.37
C ASP A 279 11.56 -0.56 14.92
N CYS A 280 11.49 0.55 14.18
CA CYS A 280 11.93 0.61 12.78
C CYS A 280 13.35 1.17 12.61
N ARG A 281 14.06 1.52 13.70
CA ARG A 281 15.34 2.25 13.65
C ARG A 281 16.38 1.57 12.78
N GLY A 282 16.49 0.24 12.88
CA GLY A 282 17.41 -0.55 12.06
C GLY A 282 17.14 -0.43 10.56
N THR A 283 15.88 -0.54 10.15
CA THR A 283 15.46 -0.39 8.74
C THR A 283 15.70 1.03 8.24
N LEU A 284 15.36 2.04 9.03
CA LEU A 284 15.56 3.44 8.68
C LEU A 284 17.05 3.76 8.55
N ALA A 285 17.88 3.35 9.53
CA ALA A 285 19.33 3.55 9.47
C ALA A 285 19.95 2.87 8.24
N ARG A 286 19.46 1.68 7.86
CA ARG A 286 19.89 1.00 6.64
C ARG A 286 19.56 1.80 5.39
N ILE A 287 18.32 2.24 5.23
CA ILE A 287 17.89 3.04 4.06
C ILE A 287 18.69 4.36 4.01
N ARG A 288 18.94 5.00 5.15
CA ARG A 288 19.75 6.23 5.22
C ARG A 288 21.17 5.97 4.74
N SER A 289 21.80 4.91 5.23
CA SER A 289 23.14 4.52 4.82
C SER A 289 23.22 4.16 3.33
N GLN A 290 22.15 3.60 2.75
CA GLN A 290 22.07 3.38 1.30
C GLN A 290 22.07 4.71 0.54
N VAL A 291 21.23 5.68 0.94
CA VAL A 291 21.21 7.02 0.32
C VAL A 291 22.54 7.77 0.47
N GLU A 292 23.19 7.66 1.62
CA GLU A 292 24.47 8.32 1.90
C GLU A 292 25.59 7.85 0.96
N LYS A 293 25.58 6.57 0.57
CA LYS A 293 26.56 5.95 -0.33
C LYS A 293 26.34 6.28 -1.81
N LEU A 294 25.22 6.89 -2.18
CA LEU A 294 24.95 7.24 -3.56
C LEU A 294 25.80 8.45 -3.97
N ASP A 295 26.30 8.43 -5.20
CA ASP A 295 27.06 9.53 -5.78
C ASP A 295 26.17 10.37 -6.72
N GLU A 296 26.66 11.49 -7.25
CA GLU A 296 25.89 12.35 -8.17
C GLU A 296 25.41 11.62 -9.43
N GLY A 297 26.15 10.60 -9.88
CA GLY A 297 25.76 9.76 -11.02
C GLY A 297 24.54 8.88 -10.76
N ASP A 298 24.19 8.66 -9.49
CA ASP A 298 23.06 7.84 -9.06
C ASP A 298 21.78 8.68 -8.84
N GLU A 299 21.83 10.00 -9.04
CA GLU A 299 20.62 10.84 -8.90
C GLU A 299 19.52 10.29 -9.84
N PRO A 300 18.33 9.96 -9.30
CA PRO A 300 17.24 9.52 -10.14
C PRO A 300 16.90 10.57 -11.20
N ALA A 301 16.90 10.15 -12.46
CA ALA A 301 16.48 11.00 -13.56
C ALA A 301 15.07 11.55 -13.30
N LYS A 302 14.76 12.67 -13.97
CA LYS A 302 13.45 13.33 -13.88
C LYS A 302 12.83 13.43 -15.26
N HIS A 303 11.53 13.20 -15.35
CA HIS A 303 10.76 13.36 -16.57
C HIS A 303 9.95 14.67 -16.50
N SER A 304 10.11 15.53 -17.50
CA SER A 304 9.32 16.75 -17.63
C SER A 304 7.95 16.44 -18.22
N ILE A 305 6.91 16.76 -17.47
CA ILE A 305 5.53 16.68 -17.96
C ILE A 305 5.09 18.10 -18.32
N PRO A 306 4.87 18.41 -19.61
CA PRO A 306 4.48 19.74 -20.03
C PRO A 306 3.08 20.08 -19.49
N ARG A 307 2.96 21.27 -18.89
CA ARG A 307 1.68 21.85 -18.46
C ARG A 307 1.42 23.13 -19.27
N ARG A 308 0.15 23.53 -19.31
CA ARG A 308 -0.33 24.73 -20.01
C ARG A 308 0.49 26.00 -19.71
N ASN A 309 1.03 26.16 -18.49
CA ASN A 309 1.80 27.32 -18.03
C ASN A 309 3.05 27.02 -17.16
N SER A 310 3.47 25.76 -16.99
CA SER A 310 4.68 25.39 -16.23
C SER A 310 5.24 24.02 -16.66
N GLU A 311 6.48 23.69 -16.27
CA GLU A 311 6.99 22.32 -16.36
C GLU A 311 6.99 21.70 -14.96
N ASN A 312 6.33 20.55 -14.81
CA ASN A 312 6.44 19.74 -13.60
C ASN A 312 7.42 18.61 -13.87
N HIS A 313 8.35 18.37 -12.95
CA HIS A 313 9.29 17.25 -13.03
C HIS A 313 8.82 16.12 -12.12
N VAL A 314 8.80 14.88 -12.62
CA VAL A 314 8.52 13.67 -11.83
C VAL A 314 9.75 12.78 -11.82
N SER A 315 10.11 12.27 -10.65
CA SER A 315 11.25 11.36 -10.49
C SER A 315 10.98 9.99 -11.12
N TYR A 316 12.01 9.40 -11.72
CA TYR A 316 11.99 7.99 -12.12
C TYR A 316 12.05 7.02 -10.93
N ALA A 317 12.50 7.48 -9.75
CA ALA A 317 12.31 6.75 -8.49
C ALA A 317 10.89 6.96 -7.93
N PRO A 318 10.30 5.97 -7.23
CA PRO A 318 8.99 6.09 -6.56
C PRO A 318 8.86 7.40 -5.77
N ASP A 319 7.90 8.24 -6.15
CA ASP A 319 7.65 9.57 -5.60
C ASP A 319 6.14 9.83 -5.61
N PHE A 320 5.46 9.15 -4.69
CA PHE A 320 4.01 9.15 -4.60
C PHE A 320 3.43 10.58 -4.56
N SER A 321 4.11 11.48 -3.84
CA SER A 321 3.71 12.88 -3.70
C SER A 321 3.61 13.60 -5.04
N GLN A 322 4.66 13.50 -5.83
CA GLN A 322 4.79 14.24 -7.08
C GLN A 322 3.99 13.58 -8.20
N GLU A 323 3.87 12.25 -8.18
CA GLU A 323 3.03 11.51 -9.13
C GLU A 323 1.55 11.87 -9.00
N VAL A 324 1.04 11.88 -7.77
CA VAL A 324 -0.34 12.31 -7.48
C VAL A 324 -0.54 13.77 -7.88
N TYR A 325 0.42 14.64 -7.54
CA TYR A 325 0.37 16.06 -7.91
C TYR A 325 0.26 16.29 -9.41
N VAL A 326 1.08 15.58 -10.19
CA VAL A 326 1.11 15.76 -11.64
C VAL A 326 -0.11 15.13 -12.31
N TYR A 327 -0.68 14.07 -11.73
CA TYR A 327 -1.89 13.47 -12.26
C TYR A 327 -3.11 14.39 -12.18
N ILE A 328 -3.40 15.00 -11.02
CA ILE A 328 -4.57 15.89 -10.84
C ILE A 328 -4.52 17.12 -11.76
N GLN A 329 -3.33 17.55 -12.16
CA GLN A 329 -3.17 18.77 -12.96
C GLN A 329 -3.29 18.58 -14.48
N ARG A 330 -3.57 17.36 -14.95
CA ARG A 330 -3.77 17.04 -16.37
C ARG A 330 -5.24 17.12 -16.76
#